data_AF-A0A935JZ85-F1
#
_entry.id   AF-A0A935JZ85-F1
#
_cell.length_a   1.000
_cell.length_b   1.000
_cell.length_c   1.000
_cell.angle_alpha   90.00
_cell.angle_beta   90.00
_cell.angle_gamma   90.00
#
_symmetry.space_group_name_H-M   'P 1'
#
loop_
_entity.id
_entity.type
_entity.pdbx_description
1 polymer ?
#
loop_
_entity_poly.entity_id
_entity_poly.type
_entity_poly.pdbx_seq_one_letter_code
_entity_poly.pdbx_strand_id
1 'polypeptide(L)'
;MTFNATEWIAANTTGGTNLTDEASKSVASFTTMWNFFESTLCDNRASIAAFQRAIQHYQSARASQSAMQSLQDCLSFWQFRYQSPDGFNDYFESLYFRPNDRRDHVEGVLSGRLATDGDKLLAS
;
A
#
# COMPACT_ATOMS: atom_id res chain seq x y z
N MET A 1 -30.06 13.26 -4.34
CA MET A 1 -29.27 12.40 -5.24
C MET A 1 -28.46 11.45 -4.39
N THR A 2 -28.51 10.16 -4.67
CA THR A 2 -27.70 9.15 -4.00
C THR A 2 -26.43 8.96 -4.82
N PHE A 3 -25.26 8.97 -4.18
CA PHE A 3 -24.00 8.71 -4.87
C PHE A 3 -23.96 7.26 -5.38
N ASN A 4 -23.62 7.08 -6.65
CA ASN A 4 -23.38 5.77 -7.27
C ASN A 4 -21.90 5.66 -7.65
N ALA A 5 -21.16 4.82 -6.91
CA ALA A 5 -19.73 4.62 -7.14
C ALA A 5 -19.42 4.07 -8.53
N THR A 6 -20.27 3.19 -9.08
CA THR A 6 -20.08 2.59 -10.40
C THR A 6 -20.18 3.64 -11.50
N GLU A 7 -21.18 4.51 -11.43
CA GLU A 7 -21.36 5.62 -12.38
C GLU A 7 -20.19 6.62 -12.29
N TRP A 8 -19.75 6.93 -11.07
CA TRP A 8 -18.60 7.82 -10.88
C TRP A 8 -17.32 7.22 -11.47
N ILE A 9 -17.02 5.94 -11.21
CA ILE A 9 -15.82 5.29 -11.75
C ILE A 9 -15.88 5.21 -13.27
N ALA A 10 -17.02 4.83 -13.85
CA ALA A 10 -17.23 4.79 -15.30
C ALA A 10 -16.98 6.16 -15.96
N ALA A 11 -17.36 7.25 -15.29
CA ALA A 11 -17.19 8.61 -15.82
C ALA A 11 -15.79 9.20 -15.59
N ASN A 12 -15.01 8.70 -14.62
CA ASN A 12 -13.77 9.35 -14.17
C ASN A 12 -12.50 8.49 -14.33
N THR A 13 -12.61 7.22 -14.75
CA THR A 13 -11.43 6.36 -14.94
C THR A 13 -11.38 5.76 -16.35
N THR A 14 -10.17 5.65 -16.90
CA THR A 14 -9.94 4.94 -18.15
C THR A 14 -10.25 3.45 -17.97
N GLY A 15 -11.25 2.95 -18.70
CA GLY A 15 -11.71 1.56 -18.60
C GLY A 15 -12.80 1.30 -17.55
N GLY A 16 -13.28 2.33 -16.84
CA GLY A 16 -14.31 2.19 -15.80
C GLY A 16 -15.66 1.65 -16.29
N THR A 17 -15.99 1.82 -17.57
CA THR A 17 -17.20 1.23 -18.18
C THR A 17 -17.15 -0.29 -18.34
N ASN A 18 -15.96 -0.89 -18.20
CA ASN A 18 -15.74 -2.32 -18.39
C ASN A 18 -15.54 -3.07 -17.06
N LEU A 19 -15.89 -2.44 -15.93
CA LEU A 19 -15.80 -3.10 -14.63
C LEU A 19 -16.80 -4.24 -14.54
N THR A 20 -16.29 -5.45 -14.31
CA THR A 20 -17.13 -6.59 -14.00
C THR A 20 -17.81 -6.41 -12.64
N ASP A 21 -18.89 -7.14 -12.40
CA ASP A 21 -19.55 -7.17 -11.08
C ASP A 21 -18.59 -7.60 -9.97
N GLU A 22 -17.67 -8.52 -10.29
CA GLU A 22 -16.62 -8.96 -9.37
C GLU A 22 -15.67 -7.82 -9.01
N ALA A 23 -15.19 -7.07 -10.00
CA ALA A 23 -14.32 -5.93 -9.76
C ALA A 23 -15.04 -4.84 -8.94
N SER A 24 -16.31 -4.59 -9.23
CA SER A 24 -17.14 -3.64 -8.47
C SER A 24 -17.29 -4.07 -7.00
N LYS A 25 -17.52 -5.36 -6.72
CA LYS A 25 -17.58 -5.90 -5.35
C LYS A 25 -16.24 -5.80 -4.63
N SER A 26 -15.13 -6.02 -5.33
CA SER A 26 -13.79 -5.88 -4.77
C SER A 26 -13.49 -4.43 -4.38
N VAL A 27 -13.85 -3.45 -5.23
CA VAL A 27 -13.72 -2.02 -4.92
C VAL A 27 -14.58 -1.64 -3.71
N ALA A 28 -15.82 -2.11 -3.63
CA ALA A 28 -16.70 -1.84 -2.50
C ALA A 28 -16.16 -2.43 -1.18
N SER A 29 -15.66 -3.67 -1.23
CA SER A 29 -15.05 -4.36 -0.09
C SER A 29 -13.79 -3.62 0.38
N PHE A 30 -12.93 -3.23 -0.55
CA PHE A 30 -11.73 -2.45 -0.26
C PHE A 30 -12.08 -1.09 0.36
N THR A 31 -13.02 -0.36 -0.23
CA THR A 31 -13.43 0.97 0.26
C THR A 31 -14.00 0.88 1.69
N THR A 32 -14.80 -0.15 1.96
CA THR A 32 -15.36 -0.39 3.30
C THR A 32 -14.27 -0.69 4.32
N MET A 33 -13.36 -1.61 3.98
CA MET A 33 -12.22 -1.96 4.84
C MET A 33 -11.32 -0.75 5.09
N TRP A 34 -11.03 0.02 4.03
CA TRP A 34 -10.20 1.22 4.12
C TRP A 34 -10.83 2.27 5.02
N ASN A 35 -12.12 2.59 4.84
CA ASN A 35 -12.81 3.57 5.67
C ASN A 35 -12.80 3.17 7.15
N PHE A 36 -13.05 1.88 7.46
CA PHE A 36 -12.99 1.38 8.83
C PHE A 36 -11.58 1.48 9.42
N PHE A 37 -10.57 1.08 8.65
CA PHE A 37 -9.17 1.20 9.04
C PHE A 37 -8.78 2.66 9.30
N GLU A 38 -9.10 3.55 8.37
CA GLU A 38 -8.74 4.97 8.44
C GLU A 38 -9.43 5.68 9.61
N SER A 39 -10.71 5.38 9.87
CA SER A 39 -11.44 5.96 11.01
C SER A 39 -10.95 5.43 12.35
N THR A 40 -10.58 4.15 12.42
CA THR A 40 -10.25 3.48 13.68
C THR A 40 -8.79 3.65 14.08
N LEU A 41 -7.88 3.65 13.09
CA LEU A 41 -6.44 3.61 13.34
C LEU A 41 -5.70 4.89 12.94
N CYS A 42 -6.32 5.72 12.10
CA CYS A 42 -5.67 6.92 11.55
C CYS A 42 -6.41 8.23 11.86
N ASP A 43 -7.44 8.23 12.72
CA ASP A 43 -8.25 9.42 13.05
C ASP A 43 -8.77 10.16 11.80
N ASN A 44 -9.17 9.42 10.76
CA ASN A 44 -9.57 9.96 9.45
C ASN A 44 -8.46 10.75 8.71
N ARG A 45 -7.20 10.52 9.07
CA ARG A 45 -6.02 11.17 8.47
C ARG A 45 -4.88 10.18 8.30
N ALA A 46 -4.98 9.32 7.28
CA ALA A 46 -3.93 8.40 6.89
C ALA A 46 -2.59 9.15 6.66
N SER A 47 -1.54 8.73 7.37
CA SER A 47 -0.19 9.26 7.25
C SER A 47 0.83 8.25 7.75
N ILE A 48 2.10 8.39 7.34
CA ILE A 48 3.20 7.55 7.85
C ILE A 48 3.25 7.56 9.38
N ALA A 49 3.06 8.72 10.00
CA ALA A 49 3.05 8.85 11.45
C ALA A 49 1.86 8.10 12.08
N ALA A 50 0.69 8.10 11.44
CA ALA A 50 -0.46 7.31 11.89
C ALA A 50 -0.19 5.81 11.77
N PHE A 51 0.38 5.36 10.64
CA PHE A 51 0.76 3.95 10.45
C PHE A 51 1.82 3.50 11.45
N GLN A 52 2.83 4.33 11.73
CA GLN A 52 3.83 4.07 12.76
C GLN A 52 3.19 3.85 14.13
N ARG A 53 2.27 4.74 14.55
CA ARG A 53 1.53 4.59 15.81
C ARG A 53 0.69 3.33 15.82
N ALA A 54 -0.03 3.03 14.74
CA ALA A 54 -0.84 1.83 14.63
C ALA A 54 0.02 0.57 14.75
N ILE A 55 1.12 0.49 14.00
CA ILE A 55 2.07 -0.63 14.08
C ILE A 55 2.61 -0.77 15.50
N GLN A 56 3.07 0.31 16.14
CA GLN A 56 3.57 0.26 17.52
C GLN A 56 2.50 -0.17 18.52
N HIS A 57 1.26 0.28 18.36
CA HIS A 57 0.14 -0.07 19.24
C HIS A 57 -0.23 -1.57 19.14
N TYR A 58 -0.16 -2.14 17.93
CA TYR A 58 -0.55 -3.51 17.64
C TYR A 58 0.62 -4.51 17.53
N GLN A 59 1.87 -4.06 17.70
CA GLN A 59 3.08 -4.90 17.72
C GLN A 59 3.07 -5.99 18.80
N SER A 60 2.16 -5.91 19.78
CA SER A 60 1.94 -6.95 20.80
C SER A 60 1.22 -8.19 20.27
N ALA A 61 0.53 -8.11 19.12
CA ALA A 61 -0.07 -9.25 18.45
C ALA A 61 0.89 -9.80 17.40
N ARG A 62 1.36 -11.04 17.58
CA ARG A 62 2.19 -11.71 16.58
C ARG A 62 1.38 -11.84 15.30
N ALA A 63 1.81 -11.19 14.22
CA ALA A 63 1.19 -11.34 12.90
C ALA A 63 1.15 -12.84 12.54
N SER A 64 0.05 -13.29 11.94
CA SER A 64 -0.06 -14.68 11.51
C SER A 64 1.01 -14.98 10.46
N GLN A 65 1.45 -16.23 10.40
CA GLN A 65 2.40 -16.67 9.38
C GLN A 65 1.87 -16.37 7.96
N SER A 66 0.55 -16.48 7.75
CA SER A 66 -0.09 -16.14 6.48
C SER A 66 0.03 -14.66 6.13
N ALA A 67 -0.19 -13.75 7.08
CA ALA A 67 -0.05 -12.32 6.87
C ALA A 67 1.41 -11.95 6.52
N MET A 68 2.37 -12.63 7.15
CA MET A 68 3.79 -12.42 6.87
C MET A 68 4.21 -12.94 5.51
N GLN A 69 3.65 -14.06 5.07
CA GLN A 69 3.84 -14.55 3.71
C GLN A 69 3.27 -13.55 2.69
N SER A 70 2.04 -13.06 2.89
CA SER A 70 1.44 -12.08 1.98
C SER A 70 2.25 -10.78 1.89
N LEU A 71 2.78 -10.28 3.01
CA LEU A 71 3.68 -9.13 3.00
C LEU A 71 4.94 -9.42 2.18
N GLN A 72 5.54 -10.60 2.36
CA GLN A 72 6.73 -10.99 1.63
C GLN A 72 6.47 -11.15 0.13
N ASP A 73 5.32 -11.69 -0.27
CA ASP A 73 4.93 -11.82 -1.67
C ASP A 73 4.77 -10.44 -2.32
N CYS A 74 4.12 -9.48 -1.64
CA CYS A 74 4.01 -8.11 -2.08
C CYS A 74 5.40 -7.46 -2.26
N LEU A 75 6.29 -7.61 -1.28
CA LEU A 75 7.64 -7.08 -1.38
C LEU A 75 8.44 -7.70 -2.52
N SER A 76 8.31 -9.01 -2.72
CA SER A 76 9.02 -9.74 -3.78
C SER A 76 8.63 -9.22 -5.15
N PHE A 77 7.34 -8.90 -5.37
CA PHE A 77 6.87 -8.26 -6.58
C PHE A 77 7.55 -6.90 -6.82
N TRP A 78 7.61 -6.04 -5.79
CA TRP A 78 8.22 -4.72 -5.93
C TRP A 78 9.74 -4.77 -6.08
N GLN A 79 10.42 -5.68 -5.39
CA GLN A 79 11.84 -5.96 -5.57
C GLN A 79 12.12 -6.37 -7.02
N PHE A 80 11.37 -7.36 -7.53
CA PHE A 80 11.49 -7.79 -8.93
C PHE A 80 11.24 -6.64 -9.92
N ARG A 81 10.26 -5.77 -9.64
CA ARG A 81 9.89 -4.67 -10.52
C ARG A 81 10.93 -3.55 -10.56
N TYR A 82 11.52 -3.21 -9.42
CA TYR A 82 12.33 -1.99 -9.27
C TYR A 82 13.83 -2.23 -9.18
N GLN A 83 14.26 -3.46 -8.90
CA GLN A 83 15.67 -3.79 -8.84
C GLN A 83 16.19 -4.36 -10.17
N SER A 84 17.47 -4.17 -10.36
CA SER A 84 18.31 -4.69 -11.42
C SER A 84 19.61 -5.20 -10.80
N PRO A 85 20.44 -5.95 -11.54
CA PRO A 85 21.75 -6.40 -11.04
C PRO A 85 22.65 -5.24 -10.54
N ASP A 86 22.50 -4.04 -11.11
CA ASP A 86 23.34 -2.88 -10.82
C ASP A 86 22.72 -1.91 -9.79
N GLY A 87 21.56 -2.24 -9.21
CA GLY A 87 20.85 -1.39 -8.25
C GLY A 87 19.38 -1.18 -8.64
N PHE A 88 18.87 0.05 -8.52
CA PHE A 88 17.49 0.37 -8.93
C PHE A 88 17.40 0.74 -10.40
N ASN A 89 16.31 0.37 -11.06
CA ASN A 89 16.11 0.59 -12.49
C ASN A 89 15.32 1.89 -12.79
N ASP A 90 15.17 2.23 -14.07
CA ASP A 90 14.46 3.44 -14.52
C ASP A 90 12.98 3.49 -14.07
N TYR A 91 12.35 2.32 -13.82
CA TYR A 91 10.99 2.28 -13.27
C TYR A 91 10.94 2.78 -11.83
N PHE A 92 12.00 2.57 -11.04
CA PHE A 92 12.11 3.11 -9.69
C PHE A 92 12.30 4.63 -9.71
N GLU A 93 13.14 5.15 -10.61
CA GLU A 93 13.30 6.61 -10.77
C GLU A 93 12.01 7.29 -11.22
N SER A 94 11.18 6.57 -11.99
CA SER A 94 9.86 7.02 -12.43
C SER A 94 8.80 7.03 -11.32
N LEU A 95 9.15 6.71 -10.07
CA LEU A 95 8.27 6.92 -8.91
C LEU A 95 8.18 8.40 -8.51
N TYR A 96 9.08 9.25 -9.01
CA TYR A 96 9.09 10.70 -8.78
C TYR A 96 9.00 11.08 -7.29
N PHE A 97 9.83 10.45 -6.46
CA PHE A 97 9.96 10.79 -5.04
C PHE A 97 10.21 12.29 -4.86
N ARG A 98 9.38 12.93 -4.04
CA ARG A 98 9.50 14.32 -3.65
C ARG A 98 10.53 14.47 -2.52
N PRO A 99 11.06 15.67 -2.26
CA PRO A 99 12.07 15.88 -1.21
C PRO A 99 11.67 15.41 0.21
N ASN A 100 10.37 15.35 0.51
CA ASN A 100 9.86 14.91 1.82
C ASN A 100 9.39 13.44 1.82
N ASP A 101 9.47 12.75 0.69
CA ASP A 101 9.14 11.34 0.60
C ASP A 101 10.30 10.51 1.16
N ARG A 102 10.00 9.30 1.65
CA ARG A 102 10.97 8.48 2.39
C ARG A 102 11.77 7.57 1.46
N ARG A 103 12.35 8.13 0.40
CA ARG A 103 13.08 7.40 -0.64
C ARG A 103 14.12 6.43 -0.04
N ASP A 104 14.99 6.93 0.83
CA ASP A 104 16.03 6.12 1.48
C ASP A 104 15.47 4.93 2.28
N HIS A 105 14.27 5.07 2.87
CA HIS A 105 13.61 4.00 3.60
C HIS A 105 13.08 2.93 2.64
N VAL A 106 12.45 3.36 1.55
CA VAL A 106 11.96 2.45 0.50
C VAL A 106 13.13 1.70 -0.14
N GLU A 107 14.22 2.39 -0.47
CA GLU A 107 15.44 1.77 -0.99
C GLU A 107 16.03 0.78 0.02
N GLY A 108 16.04 1.15 1.31
CA GLY A 108 16.48 0.29 2.40
C GLY A 108 15.67 -1.01 2.49
N VAL A 109 14.35 -0.94 2.37
CA VAL A 109 13.48 -2.12 2.40
C VAL A 109 13.66 -2.99 1.16
N LEU A 110 13.65 -2.38 -0.03
CA LEU A 110 13.79 -3.14 -1.27
C LEU A 110 15.15 -3.82 -1.38
N SER A 111 16.24 -3.16 -0.95
CA SER A 111 17.59 -3.75 -0.89
C SER A 111 17.80 -4.75 0.24
N GLY A 112 16.83 -4.91 1.15
CA GLY A 112 16.95 -5.78 2.32
C GLY A 112 17.80 -5.22 3.47
N ARG A 113 18.31 -3.98 3.34
CA ARG A 113 19.01 -3.26 4.42
C ARG A 113 18.09 -2.99 5.61
N LEU A 114 16.80 -2.77 5.36
CA LEU A 114 15.75 -2.62 6.37
C LEU A 114 14.79 -3.81 6.25
N ALA A 115 14.78 -4.68 7.25
CA ALA A 115 14.15 -6.00 7.12
C ALA A 115 13.13 -6.33 8.22
N THR A 116 12.93 -5.47 9.21
CA THR A 116 11.91 -5.72 10.23
C THR A 116 10.51 -5.61 9.62
N ASP A 117 9.53 -6.30 10.20
CA ASP A 117 8.14 -6.23 9.72
C ASP A 117 7.61 -4.79 9.78
N GLY A 118 8.01 -4.03 10.81
CA GLY A 118 7.69 -2.61 10.92
C GLY A 118 8.31 -1.77 9.80
N ASP A 119 9.58 -2.01 9.46
CA ASP A 119 10.24 -1.29 8.35
C ASP A 119 9.53 -1.55 7.02
N LYS A 120 9.22 -2.83 6.77
CA LYS A 120 8.54 -3.31 5.57
C LYS A 120 7.16 -2.69 5.40
N LEU A 121 6.36 -2.65 6.48
CA LEU A 121 5.02 -2.06 6.48
C LEU A 121 5.03 -0.54 6.30
N LEU A 122 6.15 0.13 6.58
CA LEU A 122 6.32 1.58 6.49
C LEU A 122 7.03 2.04 5.21
N ALA A 123 7.29 1.14 4.26
CA ALA A 123 7.85 1.46 2.96
C ALA A 123 6.79 2.11 2.06
N SER A 124 6.63 3.42 2.20
CA SER A 124 5.65 4.26 1.49
C SER A 124 6.14 5.68 1.34
#